data_AF-A0A1R1PDL5-F1
#
_entry.id   AF-A0A1R1PDL5-F1
#
_cell.length_a   1.000
_cell.length_b   1.000
_cell.length_c   1.000
_cell.angle_alpha   90.00
_cell.angle_beta   90.00
_cell.angle_gamma   90.00
#
_symmetry.space_group_name_H-M   'P 1'
#
loop_
_entity.id
_entity.type
_entity.pdbx_description
1 polymer ?
#
loop_
_entity_poly.entity_id
_entity_poly.type
_entity_poly.pdbx_seq_one_letter_code
_entity_poly.pdbx_strand_id
1 'polypeptide(L)'
;PTDYDLADFNNRLRCSIFEAYIGLVQGLKPFPSLINPHLSPQLPGLFTFMEIVANDFSNRSEDITLNILGLLGDVADAFPPQSIAPLLSSPWVSAIIRHGRSTTKGGSVRETARWAREMIRRVTS
;
A
#
# COMPACT_ATOMS: atom_id res chain seq x y z
N PRO A 1 28.95 5.34 -6.82
CA PRO A 1 27.55 5.81 -6.83
C PRO A 1 27.41 6.97 -5.85
N THR A 2 26.75 8.06 -6.24
CA THR A 2 26.41 9.11 -5.28
C THR A 2 25.24 8.63 -4.40
N ASP A 3 25.06 9.21 -3.21
CA ASP A 3 23.92 8.87 -2.34
C ASP A 3 22.57 9.08 -3.05
N TYR A 4 22.51 10.05 -3.97
CA TYR A 4 21.35 10.31 -4.82
C TYR A 4 21.06 9.17 -5.80
N ASP A 5 22.07 8.64 -6.48
CA ASP A 5 21.88 7.51 -7.42
C ASP A 5 21.37 6.26 -6.70
N LEU A 6 21.84 6.05 -5.47
CA LEU A 6 21.42 4.93 -4.64
C LEU A 6 19.97 5.09 -4.16
N ALA A 7 19.57 6.32 -3.78
CA ALA A 7 18.19 6.63 -3.41
C ALA A 7 17.21 6.38 -4.57
N ASP A 8 17.56 6.84 -5.78
CA ASP A 8 16.74 6.62 -6.98
C ASP A 8 16.66 5.15 -7.39
N PHE A 9 17.76 4.41 -7.26
CA PHE A 9 17.75 2.97 -7.45
C PHE A 9 16.81 2.27 -6.45
N ASN A 10 16.93 2.60 -5.16
CA ASN A 10 16.08 2.04 -4.11
C ASN A 10 14.60 2.36 -4.35
N ASN A 11 14.28 3.57 -4.82
CA ASN A 11 12.92 3.94 -5.12
C ASN A 11 12.33 3.13 -6.27
N ARG A 12 13.08 2.97 -7.38
CA ARG A 12 12.66 2.12 -8.50
C ARG A 12 12.43 0.67 -8.06
N LEU A 13 13.33 0.13 -7.24
CA LEU A 13 13.18 -1.21 -6.69
C LEU A 13 11.90 -1.33 -5.85
N ARG A 14 11.68 -0.39 -4.92
CA ARG A 14 10.48 -0.35 -4.07
C ARG A 14 9.20 -0.25 -4.91
N CYS A 15 9.16 0.61 -5.93
CA CYS A 15 8.03 0.70 -6.84
C CYS A 15 7.75 -0.65 -7.52
N SER A 16 8.77 -1.28 -8.09
CA SER A 16 8.59 -2.56 -8.79
C SER A 16 8.06 -3.68 -7.87
N ILE A 17 8.48 -3.69 -6.60
CA ILE A 17 7.97 -4.62 -5.60
C ILE A 17 6.49 -4.35 -5.32
N PHE A 18 6.10 -3.09 -5.10
CA PHE A 18 4.69 -2.76 -4.84
C PHE A 18 3.79 -3.04 -6.05
N GLU A 19 4.23 -2.71 -7.25
CA GLU A 19 3.51 -3.01 -8.50
C GLU A 19 3.30 -4.51 -8.69
N ALA A 20 4.30 -5.33 -8.36
CA ALA A 20 4.16 -6.78 -8.39
C ALA A 20 3.10 -7.27 -7.38
N TYR A 21 3.09 -6.74 -6.16
CA TYR A 21 2.05 -7.09 -5.17
C TYR A 21 0.66 -6.59 -5.56
N ILE A 22 0.54 -5.40 -6.14
CA ILE A 22 -0.72 -4.88 -6.69
C ILE A 22 -1.24 -5.85 -7.76
N GLY A 23 -0.38 -6.24 -8.71
CA GLY A 23 -0.73 -7.21 -9.76
C GLY A 23 -1.16 -8.57 -9.20
N LEU A 24 -0.47 -9.08 -8.17
CA LEU A 24 -0.84 -10.33 -7.50
C LEU A 24 -2.20 -10.22 -6.78
N VAL A 25 -2.42 -9.17 -5.99
CA VAL A 25 -3.68 -8.99 -5.25
C VAL A 25 -4.84 -8.82 -6.22
N GLN A 26 -4.71 -7.93 -7.21
CA GLN A 26 -5.75 -7.69 -8.20
C GLN A 26 -6.02 -8.91 -9.08
N GLY A 27 -4.97 -9.63 -9.50
CA GLY A 27 -5.08 -10.82 -10.33
C GLY A 27 -5.70 -12.01 -9.60
N LEU A 28 -5.44 -12.16 -8.30
CA LEU A 28 -5.94 -13.27 -7.48
C LEU A 28 -7.25 -12.95 -6.76
N LYS A 29 -7.67 -11.68 -6.68
CA LYS A 29 -8.92 -11.26 -6.04
C LYS A 29 -10.16 -12.05 -6.49
N PRO A 30 -10.37 -12.37 -7.79
CA PRO A 30 -11.51 -13.18 -8.22
C PRO A 30 -11.45 -14.65 -7.75
N PHE A 31 -10.33 -15.08 -7.18
CA PHE A 31 -10.04 -16.46 -6.78
C PHE A 31 -9.74 -16.55 -5.27
N PRO A 32 -10.75 -16.44 -4.38
CA PRO A 32 -10.58 -16.53 -2.93
C PRO A 32 -9.83 -17.79 -2.45
N SER A 33 -10.02 -18.90 -3.16
CA SER A 33 -9.33 -20.18 -2.88
C SER A 33 -7.83 -20.15 -3.16
N LEU A 34 -7.33 -19.20 -3.95
CA LEU A 34 -5.91 -19.00 -4.24
C LEU A 34 -5.33 -17.89 -3.38
N ILE A 35 -5.99 -16.72 -3.35
CA ILE A 35 -5.43 -15.55 -2.64
C ILE A 35 -5.32 -15.78 -1.14
N ASN A 36 -6.31 -16.43 -0.52
CA ASN A 36 -6.35 -16.59 0.93
C ASN A 36 -5.20 -17.46 1.46
N PRO A 37 -4.98 -18.70 0.97
CA PRO A 37 -3.89 -19.53 1.48
C PRO A 37 -2.50 -19.04 1.08
N HIS A 38 -2.36 -18.33 -0.05
CA HIS A 38 -1.04 -17.95 -0.56
C HIS A 38 -0.58 -16.54 -0.16
N LEU A 39 -1.48 -15.54 -0.15
CA LEU A 39 -1.11 -14.15 0.15
C LEU A 39 -1.41 -13.75 1.60
N SER A 40 -2.47 -14.25 2.24
CA SER A 40 -2.79 -13.85 3.63
C SER A 40 -1.62 -14.05 4.61
N PRO A 41 -0.86 -15.16 4.56
CA PRO A 41 0.29 -15.35 5.44
C PRO A 41 1.43 -14.34 5.21
N GLN A 42 1.49 -13.71 4.04
CA GLN A 42 2.52 -12.75 3.66
C GLN A 42 2.17 -11.31 4.09
N LEU A 43 0.90 -11.02 4.34
CA LEU A 43 0.42 -9.67 4.65
C LEU A 43 1.13 -9.00 5.83
N PRO A 44 1.44 -9.68 6.96
CA PRO A 44 2.18 -9.02 8.05
C PRO A 44 3.56 -8.50 7.61
N GLY A 45 4.30 -9.29 6.82
CA GLY A 45 5.59 -8.88 6.27
C GLY A 45 5.47 -7.74 5.26
N LEU A 46 4.45 -7.82 4.40
CA LEU A 46 4.14 -6.77 3.42
C LEU A 46 3.78 -5.44 4.10
N PHE A 47 2.95 -5.47 5.15
CA PHE A 47 2.60 -4.28 5.93
C PHE A 47 3.80 -3.68 6.66
N THR A 48 4.67 -4.54 7.21
CA THR A 48 5.93 -4.10 7.82
C THR A 48 6.82 -3.39 6.80
N PHE A 49 6.96 -3.94 5.60
CA PHE A 49 7.72 -3.31 4.52
C PHE A 49 7.09 -1.98 4.06
N MET A 50 5.77 -1.96 3.87
CA MET A 50 5.04 -0.72 3.53
C MET A 50 5.24 0.37 4.59
N GLU A 51 5.17 0.03 5.88
CA GLU A 51 5.37 0.97 6.98
C GLU A 51 6.79 1.55 6.99
N ILE A 52 7.82 0.70 6.82
CA ILE A 52 9.22 1.14 6.73
C ILE A 52 9.37 2.15 5.59
N VAL A 53 8.84 1.83 4.41
CA VAL A 53 8.94 2.72 3.25
C VAL A 53 8.07 3.97 3.43
N ALA A 54 6.92 3.86 4.10
CA ALA A 54 6.03 4.99 4.37
C ALA A 54 6.66 6.03 5.30
N ASN A 55 7.55 5.60 6.20
CA ASN A 55 8.26 6.44 7.15
C ASN A 55 9.60 6.99 6.60
N ASP A 56 10.04 6.58 5.40
CA ASP A 56 11.23 7.11 4.72
C ASP A 56 10.92 8.45 4.01
N PHE A 57 10.51 9.47 4.78
CA PHE A 57 10.01 10.74 4.25
C PHE A 57 11.03 11.50 3.38
N SER A 58 12.33 11.35 3.65
CA SER A 58 13.39 12.03 2.90
C SER A 58 13.62 11.46 1.51
N ASN A 59 13.34 10.18 1.31
CA ASN A 59 13.66 9.49 0.05
C ASN A 59 12.42 8.97 -0.68
N ARG A 60 11.24 8.94 -0.06
CA ARG A 60 10.02 8.40 -0.69
C ARG A 60 9.51 9.32 -1.81
N SER A 61 9.44 8.76 -3.02
CA SER A 61 8.81 9.41 -4.17
C SER A 61 7.26 9.41 -4.09
N GLU A 62 6.66 10.23 -4.95
CA GLU A 62 5.21 10.28 -5.10
C GLU A 62 4.63 8.95 -5.61
N ASP A 63 5.31 8.30 -6.56
CA ASP A 63 4.91 6.98 -7.11
C ASP A 63 4.87 5.90 -6.04
N ILE A 64 5.83 5.90 -5.11
CA ILE A 64 5.81 4.97 -3.97
C ILE A 64 4.59 5.24 -3.09
N THR A 65 4.28 6.52 -2.84
CA THR A 65 3.10 6.88 -2.06
C THR A 65 1.82 6.41 -2.75
N LEU A 66 1.72 6.60 -4.07
CA LEU A 66 0.62 6.10 -4.89
C LEU A 66 0.47 4.58 -4.77
N ASN A 67 1.58 3.85 -4.92
CA ASN A 67 1.61 2.39 -4.89
C ASN A 67 1.24 1.84 -3.50
N ILE A 68 1.71 2.43 -2.41
CA ILE A 68 1.31 2.01 -1.06
C ILE A 68 -0.20 2.24 -0.85
N LEU A 69 -0.73 3.39 -1.26
CA LEU A 69 -2.16 3.70 -1.14
C LEU A 69 -3.01 2.75 -1.98
N GLY A 70 -2.58 2.47 -3.21
CA GLY A 70 -3.22 1.50 -4.11
C GLY A 70 -3.29 0.12 -3.47
N LEU A 71 -2.14 -0.39 -3.03
CA LEU A 71 -2.03 -1.71 -2.42
C LEU A 71 -2.84 -1.85 -1.13
N LEU A 72 -2.88 -0.81 -0.29
CA LEU A 72 -3.74 -0.78 0.91
C LEU A 72 -5.24 -0.91 0.54
N GLY A 73 -5.68 -0.20 -0.49
CA GLY A 73 -7.05 -0.31 -0.97
C GLY A 73 -7.36 -1.66 -1.62
N ASP A 74 -6.42 -2.20 -2.41
CA ASP A 74 -6.55 -3.52 -3.03
C ASP A 74 -6.66 -4.61 -1.97
N VAL A 75 -5.82 -4.57 -0.93
CA VAL A 75 -5.91 -5.51 0.20
C VAL A 75 -7.26 -5.38 0.91
N ALA A 76 -7.71 -4.16 1.19
CA ALA A 76 -9.00 -3.95 1.84
C ALA A 76 -10.19 -4.47 1.02
N ASP A 77 -10.06 -4.50 -0.31
CA ASP A 77 -11.11 -4.93 -1.24
C ASP A 77 -10.99 -6.43 -1.63
N ALA A 78 -9.85 -7.07 -1.38
CA ALA A 78 -9.59 -8.46 -1.79
C ALA A 78 -9.70 -9.49 -0.66
N PHE A 79 -9.50 -9.10 0.60
CA PHE A 79 -9.46 -10.05 1.73
C PHE A 79 -10.68 -9.93 2.66
N PRO A 80 -11.07 -11.02 3.35
CA PRO A 80 -12.14 -10.97 4.34
C PRO A 80 -11.84 -9.97 5.47
N PRO A 81 -12.77 -9.09 5.86
CA PRO A 81 -12.50 -8.03 6.83
C PRO A 81 -11.84 -8.50 8.13
N GLN A 82 -12.27 -9.65 8.67
CA GLN A 82 -11.80 -10.16 9.96
C GLN A 82 -10.31 -10.54 9.94
N SER A 83 -9.74 -10.89 8.78
CA SER A 83 -8.32 -11.27 8.70
C SER A 83 -7.37 -10.08 8.57
N ILE A 84 -7.87 -8.93 8.10
CA ILE A 84 -7.05 -7.77 7.75
C ILE A 84 -7.37 -6.50 8.55
N ALA A 85 -8.48 -6.45 9.28
CA ALA A 85 -8.87 -5.29 10.07
C ALA A 85 -7.78 -4.82 11.07
N PRO A 86 -7.06 -5.71 11.80
CA PRO A 86 -5.97 -5.26 12.69
C PRO A 86 -4.83 -4.59 11.93
N LEU A 87 -4.47 -5.12 10.76
CA LEU A 87 -3.40 -4.56 9.91
C LEU A 87 -3.78 -3.18 9.39
N LEU A 88 -5.00 -3.03 8.86
CA LEU A 88 -5.49 -1.78 8.30
C LEU A 88 -5.81 -0.70 9.35
N SER A 89 -6.05 -1.11 10.60
CA SER A 89 -6.27 -0.18 11.71
C SER A 89 -4.97 0.42 12.29
N SER A 90 -3.81 0.01 11.77
CA SER A 90 -2.51 0.51 12.22
C SER A 90 -2.39 2.04 12.08
N PRO A 91 -1.77 2.74 13.04
CA PRO A 91 -1.67 4.20 13.00
C PRO A 91 -0.99 4.75 11.74
N TRP A 92 0.03 4.05 11.21
CA TRP A 92 0.75 4.47 10.01
C TRP A 92 -0.14 4.49 8.76
N VAL A 93 -1.11 3.58 8.67
CA VAL A 93 -2.09 3.50 7.56
C VAL A 93 -2.93 4.78 7.54
N SER A 94 -3.44 5.19 8.70
CA SER A 94 -4.16 6.45 8.82
C SER A 94 -3.28 7.67 8.51
N ALA A 95 -2.00 7.63 8.87
CA ALA A 95 -1.05 8.71 8.61
C ALA A 95 -0.77 8.87 7.11
N ILE A 96 -0.48 7.78 6.38
CA ILE A 96 -0.20 7.85 4.94
C ILE A 96 -1.44 8.23 4.12
N ILE A 97 -2.63 7.77 4.51
CA ILE A 97 -3.89 8.21 3.89
C ILE A 97 -4.12 9.71 4.09
N ARG A 98 -3.82 10.23 5.29
CA ARG A 98 -3.91 11.67 5.56
C ARG A 98 -2.94 12.44 4.66
N HIS A 99 -1.69 11.99 4.57
CA HIS A 99 -0.66 12.58 3.72
C HIS A 99 -1.05 12.59 2.23
N GLY A 100 -1.54 11.46 1.71
CA GLY A 100 -1.96 11.36 0.30
C GLY A 100 -3.12 12.30 -0.03
N ARG A 101 -4.08 12.47 0.89
CA ARG A 101 -5.21 13.40 0.68
C ARG A 101 -4.81 14.87 0.77
N SER A 102 -3.79 15.21 1.55
CA SER A 102 -3.30 16.60 1.71
C SER A 102 -2.31 17.03 0.65
N THR A 103 -1.78 16.10 -0.16
CA THR A 103 -0.85 16.41 -1.25
C THR A 103 -1.47 17.41 -2.22
N THR A 104 -0.73 18.48 -2.57
CA THR A 104 -1.19 19.55 -3.48
C THR A 104 -0.81 19.28 -4.94
N LYS A 105 0.33 18.62 -5.19
CA LYS A 105 0.91 18.40 -6.52
C LYS A 105 0.57 17.05 -7.19
N GLY A 106 -0.28 16.24 -6.57
CA GLY A 106 -0.57 14.86 -6.98
C GLY A 106 -2.04 14.55 -7.15
N GLY A 107 -2.58 14.69 -8.36
CA GLY A 107 -3.98 14.39 -8.67
C GLY A 107 -4.35 12.94 -8.37
N SER A 108 -3.57 12.01 -8.94
CA SER A 108 -3.74 10.56 -8.78
C SER A 108 -3.57 10.11 -7.32
N VAL A 109 -2.52 10.57 -6.63
CA VAL A 109 -2.29 10.24 -5.21
C VAL A 109 -3.48 10.58 -4.33
N ARG A 110 -4.06 11.77 -4.53
CA ARG A 110 -5.20 12.22 -3.74
C ARG A 110 -6.47 11.43 -4.06
N GLU A 111 -6.68 11.06 -5.30
CA GLU A 111 -7.80 10.19 -5.72
C GLU A 111 -7.66 8.79 -5.12
N THR A 112 -6.50 8.14 -5.30
CA THR A 112 -6.21 6.83 -4.74
C THR A 112 -6.27 6.84 -3.21
N ALA A 113 -5.84 7.91 -2.54
CA ALA A 113 -5.95 8.04 -1.08
C ALA A 113 -7.41 8.12 -0.61
N ARG A 114 -8.30 8.75 -1.38
CA ARG A 114 -9.74 8.79 -1.07
C ARG A 114 -10.36 7.41 -1.26
N TRP A 115 -10.07 6.76 -2.38
CA TRP A 115 -10.54 5.40 -2.66
C TRP A 115 -10.06 4.39 -1.62
N ALA A 116 -8.76 4.38 -1.29
CA ALA A 116 -8.19 3.48 -0.29
C ALA A 116 -8.86 3.69 1.09
N ARG A 117 -9.10 4.94 1.49
CA ARG A 117 -9.84 5.26 2.72
C ARG A 117 -11.25 4.66 2.72
N GLU A 118 -11.95 4.72 1.60
CA GLU A 118 -13.30 4.15 1.47
C GLU A 118 -13.28 2.63 1.61
N MET A 119 -12.31 1.95 0.97
CA MET A 119 -12.18 0.49 1.08
C MET A 119 -11.86 0.09 2.52
N ILE A 120 -10.87 0.74 3.13
CA ILE A 120 -10.47 0.46 4.52
C ILE A 120 -11.62 0.68 5.49
N ARG A 121 -12.41 1.74 5.29
CA ARG A 121 -13.57 2.00 6.14
C ARG A 121 -14.56 0.82 6.12
N ARG A 122 -14.73 0.12 4.98
CA ARG A 122 -15.64 -1.04 4.90
C ARG A 122 -15.15 -2.24 5.73
N VAL A 123 -13.84 -2.30 5.99
CA VAL A 123 -13.20 -3.38 6.74
C VAL A 123 -13.12 -3.06 8.23
N THR A 124 -12.86 -1.81 8.59
CA THR A 124 -12.59 -1.39 9.98
C THR A 124 -13.76 -0.73 10.69
N SER A 125 -14.92 -0.58 10.03
CA SER A 125 -16.14 -0.04 10.67
C SER A 125 -16.88 -1.09 11.47
#